data_AF-A0A661D2E9-F1
#
_entry.id   AF-A0A661D2E9-F1
#
_cell.length_a   1.000
_cell.length_b   1.000
_cell.length_c   1.000
_cell.angle_alpha   90.00
_cell.angle_beta   90.00
_cell.angle_gamma   90.00
#
_symmetry.space_group_name_H-M   'P 1'
#
loop_
_entity.id
_entity.type
_entity.pdbx_description
1 polymer ?
#
loop_
_entity_poly.entity_id
_entity_poly.type
_entity_poly.pdbx_seq_one_letter_code
_entity_poly.pdbx_strand_id
1 'polypeptide(L)' 'MAKQNKTSQTSKKSEVWIDAKKRFRLSAVDIQMAKELGMNPKIFGKLANHKQEPWKASLPDFIK' A
#
# COMPACT_ATOMS: atom_id res chain seq x y z
N MET A 1 23.77 25.58 -18.47
CA MET A 1 22.56 24.79 -18.81
C MET A 1 21.84 24.35 -17.53
N ALA A 2 20.52 24.24 -17.59
CA ALA A 2 19.60 24.15 -16.44
C ALA A 2 19.65 22.82 -15.67
N LYS A 3 19.27 22.94 -14.40
CA LYS A 3 19.33 21.99 -13.27
C LYS A 3 18.55 20.69 -13.50
N GLN A 4 19.17 19.55 -13.22
CA GLN A 4 18.49 18.27 -13.01
C GLN A 4 18.68 17.80 -11.55
N ASN A 5 17.84 18.26 -10.63
CA ASN A 5 17.76 17.72 -9.25
C ASN A 5 16.31 17.36 -8.93
N LYS A 6 15.88 16.13 -9.23
CA LYS A 6 14.62 15.53 -8.74
C LYS A 6 14.75 14.02 -8.62
N THR A 7 15.47 13.49 -7.63
CA THR A 7 15.46 12.02 -7.37
C THR A 7 15.47 11.60 -5.90
N SER A 8 15.59 12.52 -4.93
CA SER A 8 15.84 12.11 -3.53
C SER A 8 14.60 11.73 -2.69
N GLN A 9 13.38 11.91 -3.22
CA GLN A 9 12.13 11.79 -2.42
C GLN A 9 11.17 10.69 -2.89
N THR A 10 11.41 10.11 -4.08
CA THR A 10 10.62 9.00 -4.64
C THR A 10 10.98 7.65 -4.03
N SER A 11 12.25 7.44 -3.66
CA SER A 11 12.77 6.17 -3.11
C SER A 11 12.01 5.71 -1.86
N LYS A 12 11.81 6.61 -0.88
CA LYS A 12 11.15 6.27 0.39
C LYS A 12 9.66 5.90 0.25
N LYS A 13 8.96 6.44 -0.76
CA LYS A 13 7.53 6.13 -0.97
C LYS A 13 7.32 4.76 -1.60
N SER A 14 8.22 4.33 -2.49
CA SER A 14 8.20 2.98 -3.06
C SER A 14 8.48 1.90 -2.03
N GLU A 15 9.40 2.14 -1.08
CA GLU A 15 9.72 1.17 -0.02
C GLU A 15 8.49 0.82 0.84
N VAL A 16 7.64 1.80 1.16
CA VAL A 16 6.44 1.57 1.98
C VAL A 16 5.44 0.66 1.27
N TRP A 17 5.27 0.80 -0.05
CA TRP A 17 4.39 -0.08 -0.82
C TRP A 17 4.96 -1.50 -0.95
N ILE A 18 6.29 -1.63 -1.05
CA ILE A 18 6.96 -2.94 -1.10
C ILE A 18 6.83 -3.67 0.24
N ASP A 19 7.02 -2.97 1.37
CA ASP A 19 6.81 -3.54 2.70
C ASP A 19 5.36 -3.97 2.91
N ALA A 20 4.41 -3.09 2.58
CA ALA A 20 2.98 -3.39 2.67
C ALA A 20 2.60 -4.61 1.82
N LYS A 21 3.14 -4.73 0.59
CA LYS A 21 2.95 -5.89 -0.28
C LYS A 21 3.32 -7.19 0.43
N LYS A 22 4.52 -7.22 1.00
CA LYS A 22 5.08 -8.40 1.66
C LYS A 22 4.34 -8.74 2.94
N ARG A 23 3.99 -7.72 3.73
CA ARG A 23 3.34 -7.87 5.05
C ARG A 23 1.88 -8.31 4.95
N PHE A 24 1.13 -7.76 3.99
CA PHE A 24 -0.30 -8.03 3.81
C PHE A 24 -0.61 -8.99 2.66
N ARG A 25 0.43 -9.57 2.03
CA ARG A 25 0.32 -10.51 0.91
C ARG A 25 -0.50 -9.94 -0.27
N LEU A 26 -0.29 -8.65 -0.56
CA LEU A 26 -0.99 -7.97 -1.65
C LEU A 26 -0.38 -8.34 -3.01
N SER A 27 -1.24 -8.45 -4.02
CA SER A 27 -0.85 -8.59 -5.41
C SER A 27 -0.42 -7.24 -6.01
N ALA A 28 0.16 -7.26 -7.21
CA ALA A 28 0.45 -6.02 -7.92
C ALA A 28 -0.83 -5.28 -8.33
N VAL A 29 -1.92 -6.02 -8.60
CA VAL A 29 -3.24 -5.48 -8.93
C VAL A 29 -3.83 -4.78 -7.72
N ASP A 30 -3.77 -5.39 -6.54
CA ASP A 30 -4.29 -4.79 -5.31
C ASP A 30 -3.57 -3.45 -5.01
N ILE A 31 -2.26 -3.39 -5.22
CA ILE A 31 -1.50 -2.15 -5.03
C ILE A 31 -1.90 -1.07 -6.03
N GLN A 32 -2.15 -1.45 -7.29
CA GLN A 32 -2.61 -0.52 -8.30
C GLN A 32 -4.00 0.03 -7.93
N MET A 33 -4.91 -0.85 -7.54
CA MET A 33 -6.28 -0.51 -7.18
C MET A 33 -6.33 0.35 -5.90
N ALA A 34 -5.51 0.03 -4.90
CA ALA A 34 -5.34 0.86 -3.71
C ALA A 34 -4.79 2.26 -4.04
N LYS A 35 -3.90 2.39 -5.02
CA LYS A 35 -3.40 3.69 -5.46
C LYS A 35 -4.48 4.50 -6.17
N GLU A 36 -5.28 3.86 -7.01
CA GLU A 36 -6.42 4.50 -7.71
C GLU A 36 -7.49 4.97 -6.72
N LEU A 37 -7.74 4.18 -5.66
CA LEU A 37 -8.60 4.55 -4.55
C LEU A 37 -7.99 5.61 -3.61
N GLY A 38 -6.76 6.07 -3.86
CA GLY A 38 -6.09 7.08 -3.03
C GLY A 38 -5.70 6.59 -1.63
N MET A 39 -5.60 5.28 -1.42
CA MET A 39 -5.28 4.69 -0.12
C MET A 39 -3.83 4.91 0.30
N ASN A 40 -3.60 4.92 1.61
CA ASN A 40 -2.28 5.04 2.21
C ASN A 40 -1.80 3.68 2.78
N PRO A 41 -0.64 3.15 2.35
CA PRO A 41 -0.13 1.88 2.86
C PRO A 41 0.16 1.88 4.37
N LYS A 42 0.29 3.07 5.01
CA LYS A 42 0.45 3.18 6.48
C LYS A 42 -0.82 2.80 7.26
N ILE A 43 -2.02 2.96 6.67
CA ILE A 43 -3.28 2.61 7.35
C ILE A 43 -3.63 1.13 7.23
N PHE A 44 -2.94 0.39 6.35
CA PHE A 44 -3.18 -1.04 6.13
C PHE A 44 -2.98 -1.88 7.38
N GLY A 45 -2.07 -1.48 8.29
CA GLY A 45 -1.91 -2.14 9.59
C GLY A 45 -3.17 -2.09 10.46
N LYS A 46 -3.93 -0.99 10.41
CA LYS A 46 -5.22 -0.86 11.13
C LYS A 46 -6.35 -1.61 10.41
N LEU A 47 -6.31 -1.66 9.09
CA LEU A 47 -7.33 -2.34 8.28
C LEU A 47 -7.16 -3.86 8.31
N ALA A 48 -5.94 -4.37 8.45
CA ALA A 48 -5.64 -5.80 8.53
C ALA A 48 -6.02 -6.45 9.88
N ASN A 49 -7.08 -5.95 10.53
CA ASN A 49 -7.65 -6.46 11.78
C ASN A 49 -8.67 -7.62 11.60
N HIS A 50 -8.74 -8.21 10.41
CA HIS A 50 -9.70 -9.27 10.10
C HIS A 50 -9.66 -10.49 11.06
N LYS A 51 -8.57 -10.68 11.81
CA LYS A 51 -8.45 -11.74 12.81
C LYS A 51 -9.19 -11.44 14.12
N GLN A 52 -9.35 -10.17 14.49
CA GLN A 52 -10.08 -9.77 15.71
C GLN A 52 -11.52 -9.35 15.38
N GLU A 53 -11.74 -8.80 14.19
CA GLU A 53 -13.06 -8.43 13.68
C GLU A 53 -13.47 -9.41 12.56
N PRO A 54 -14.11 -10.55 12.88
CA PRO A 54 -14.42 -11.60 11.89
C PRO A 54 -15.44 -11.16 10.84
N TRP A 55 -16.16 -10.07 11.07
CA TRP A 55 -17.07 -9.44 10.11
C TRP A 55 -16.34 -8.59 9.06
N LYS A 56 -15.02 -8.40 9.20
CA LYS A 56 -14.20 -7.55 8.33
C LYS A 56 -13.46 -8.40 7.31
N ALA A 57 -13.59 -8.04 6.03
CA ALA A 57 -12.88 -8.71 4.95
C ALA A 57 -11.35 -8.57 5.12
N SER A 58 -10.59 -9.53 4.59
CA SER A 58 -9.14 -9.42 4.56
C SER A 58 -8.71 -8.22 3.70
N LEU A 59 -7.53 -7.67 3.95
CA LEU A 59 -7.07 -6.49 3.22
C LEU A 59 -7.01 -6.70 1.69
N PRO A 60 -6.54 -7.87 1.19
CA PRO A 60 -6.65 -8.20 -0.24
C PRO A 60 -8.10 -8.23 -0.74
N ASP A 61 -9.05 -8.79 0.04
CA ASP A 61 -10.47 -8.84 -0.34
C ASP A 61 -11.14 -7.47 -0.37
N PHE A 62 -10.67 -6.54 0.45
CA PHE A 62 -11.24 -5.18 0.52
C PHE A 62 -10.86 -4.30 -0.68
N ILE A 63 -9.75 -4.61 -1.35
CA ILE A 63 -9.15 -3.76 -2.39
C ILE A 63 -9.54 -4.22 -3.81
N LYS A 64 -10.21 -5.37 -3.94
CA LYS A 64 -10.58 -6.01 -5.24
C LYS A 64 -11.66 -5.29 -6.02
#